data_AF-A0A0Q4GXN2-F1
#
_entry.id   AF-A0A0Q4GXN2-F1
#
_cell.length_a   1.000
_cell.length_b   1.000
_cell.length_c   1.000
_cell.angle_alpha   90.00
_cell.angle_beta   90.00
_cell.angle_gamma   90.00
#
_symmetry.space_group_name_H-M   'P 1'
#
loop_
_entity.id
_entity.type
_entity.pdbx_description
1 polymer ?
#
loop_
_entity_poly.entity_id
_entity_poly.type
_entity_poly.pdbx_seq_one_letter_code
_entity_poly.pdbx_strand_id
1 'polypeptide(L)'
;MSKKSKIMEAEKFASARNLETANEFVQAIKAYQSVLKKNPLHTGATSRLLILYRKEKNIQAELSLLKDSIKSHENHIEQEKREWISEHKKIAEDSRPLAKMLGMLGPNELPNYEDEIIQKWQRRLNALEKRIKTKAIKKTTAKQTKARKAPVKNKPLKKVNQSK
;
A
#
# COMPACT_ATOMS: atom_id res chain seq x y z
N MET A 1 4.19 -15.51 -20.45
CA MET A 1 4.36 -14.27 -21.24
C MET A 1 5.17 -14.53 -22.51
N SER A 2 4.64 -14.15 -23.68
CA SER A 2 5.34 -14.30 -24.98
C SER A 2 6.50 -13.30 -25.10
N LYS A 3 7.57 -13.63 -25.83
CA LYS A 3 8.74 -12.72 -26.01
C LYS A 3 8.31 -11.33 -26.50
N LYS A 4 7.33 -11.26 -27.41
CA LYS A 4 6.79 -9.99 -27.93
C LYS A 4 6.11 -9.14 -26.84
N SER A 5 5.42 -9.75 -25.88
CA SER A 5 4.75 -9.01 -24.81
C SER A 5 5.75 -8.38 -23.85
N LYS A 6 6.87 -9.07 -23.57
CA LYS A 6 7.96 -8.55 -22.72
C LYS A 6 8.65 -7.34 -23.35
N ILE A 7 8.87 -7.36 -24.67
CA ILE A 7 9.48 -6.23 -25.40
C ILE A 7 8.55 -5.01 -25.35
N MET A 8 7.27 -5.19 -25.69
CA MET A 8 6.29 -4.10 -25.62
C MET A 8 6.13 -3.54 -24.21
N GLU A 9 6.24 -4.37 -23.18
CA GLU A 9 6.22 -3.95 -21.78
C GLU A 9 7.44 -3.07 -21.45
N ALA A 10 8.64 -3.50 -21.83
CA ALA A 10 9.87 -2.74 -21.64
C ALA A 10 9.84 -1.39 -22.36
N GLU A 11 9.33 -1.35 -23.59
CA GLU A 11 9.14 -0.10 -24.36
C GLU A 11 8.19 0.87 -23.64
N LYS A 12 7.05 0.37 -23.15
CA LYS A 12 6.10 1.19 -22.39
C LYS A 12 6.68 1.71 -21.09
N PHE A 13 7.46 0.88 -20.39
CA PHE A 13 8.16 1.30 -19.18
C PHE A 13 9.22 2.37 -19.48
N ALA A 14 9.98 2.22 -20.57
CA ALA A 14 10.96 3.21 -21.01
C ALA A 14 10.28 4.55 -21.40
N SER A 15 9.17 4.50 -22.12
CA SER A 15 8.38 5.69 -22.46
C SER A 15 7.87 6.41 -21.20
N ALA A 16 7.34 5.67 -20.21
CA ALA A 16 6.92 6.24 -18.93
C ALA A 16 8.07 6.94 -18.19
N ARG A 17 9.28 6.38 -18.27
CA ARG A 17 10.48 6.98 -17.69
C ARG A 17 10.91 8.26 -18.42
N ASN A 18 10.78 8.31 -19.74
CA ASN A 18 11.07 9.53 -20.51
C ASN A 18 10.12 10.68 -20.12
N LEU A 19 8.84 10.38 -19.90
CA LEU A 19 7.86 11.34 -19.39
C LEU A 19 8.23 11.82 -17.98
N GLU A 20 8.71 10.92 -17.11
CA GLU A 20 9.21 11.27 -15.78
C GLU A 20 10.41 12.23 -15.87
N THR A 21 11.36 11.98 -16.78
CA THR A 21 12.52 12.86 -16.98
C THR A 21 12.15 14.21 -17.60
N ALA A 22 11.06 14.26 -18.37
CA ALA A 22 10.49 15.49 -18.92
C ALA A 22 9.69 16.30 -17.89
N ASN A 23 9.65 15.89 -16.62
CA ASN A 23 8.83 16.46 -15.55
C ASN A 23 7.31 16.39 -15.79
N GLU A 24 6.86 15.56 -16.73
CA GLU A 24 5.44 15.34 -17.03
C GLU A 24 4.83 14.30 -16.08
N PHE A 25 4.80 14.60 -14.78
CA PHE A 25 4.47 13.62 -13.73
C PHE A 25 3.08 12.99 -13.90
N VAL A 26 2.07 13.77 -14.31
CA VAL A 26 0.71 13.26 -14.52
C VAL A 26 0.66 12.23 -15.65
N GLN A 27 1.38 12.49 -16.75
CA GLN A 27 1.45 11.57 -17.88
C GLN A 27 2.26 10.33 -17.52
N ALA A 28 3.38 10.51 -16.82
CA ALA A 28 4.22 9.41 -16.32
C ALA A 28 3.43 8.46 -15.41
N ILE A 29 2.61 8.99 -14.48
CA ILE A 29 1.75 8.17 -13.61
C ILE A 29 0.80 7.32 -14.44
N LYS A 30 0.09 7.91 -15.43
CA LYS A 30 -0.82 7.16 -16.30
C LYS A 30 -0.07 6.09 -17.11
N ALA A 31 1.11 6.41 -17.62
CA ALA A 31 1.93 5.49 -18.38
C ALA A 31 2.37 4.29 -17.51
N TYR A 32 2.88 4.52 -16.30
CA TYR A 32 3.23 3.45 -15.37
C TYR A 32 2.02 2.62 -14.92
N GLN A 33 0.85 3.23 -14.69
CA GLN A 33 -0.38 2.50 -14.40
C GLN A 33 -0.76 1.57 -15.56
N SER A 34 -0.56 2.00 -16.80
CA SER A 34 -0.85 1.17 -17.98
C SER A 34 0.06 -0.07 -18.07
N VAL A 35 1.30 0.05 -17.59
CA VAL A 35 2.23 -1.08 -17.45
C VAL A 35 1.71 -2.05 -16.41
N LEU A 36 1.34 -1.55 -15.22
CA LEU A 36 0.80 -2.40 -14.14
C LEU A 36 -0.53 -3.07 -14.48
N LYS A 37 -1.38 -2.44 -15.29
CA LYS A 37 -2.60 -3.09 -15.80
C LYS A 37 -2.31 -4.33 -16.64
N LYS A 38 -1.19 -4.35 -17.37
CA LYS A 38 -0.77 -5.50 -18.19
C LYS A 38 0.05 -6.50 -17.38
N ASN A 39 0.90 -6.01 -16.49
CA ASN A 39 1.72 -6.82 -15.61
C ASN A 39 1.68 -6.27 -14.18
N PRO A 40 0.77 -6.78 -13.33
CA PRO A 40 0.69 -6.39 -11.92
C PRO A 40 1.95 -6.71 -11.10
N LEU A 41 2.81 -7.60 -11.61
CA LEU A 41 4.04 -8.06 -10.95
C LEU A 41 5.27 -7.22 -11.35
N HIS A 42 5.08 -6.15 -12.12
CA HIS A 42 6.20 -5.31 -12.54
C HIS A 42 6.69 -4.42 -11.38
N THR A 43 7.62 -4.95 -10.59
CA THR A 43 8.22 -4.29 -9.41
C THR A 43 8.81 -2.91 -9.71
N GLY A 44 9.45 -2.73 -10.88
CA GLY A 44 9.99 -1.46 -11.34
C GLY A 44 8.93 -0.35 -11.51
N ALA A 45 7.80 -0.66 -12.16
CA ALA A 45 6.69 0.28 -12.35
C ALA A 45 6.02 0.64 -11.02
N THR A 46 5.81 -0.34 -10.14
CA THR A 46 5.29 -0.11 -8.79
C THR A 46 6.21 0.82 -8.00
N SER A 47 7.53 0.54 -8.00
CA SER A 47 8.50 1.36 -7.28
C SER A 47 8.51 2.81 -7.76
N ARG A 48 8.42 3.03 -9.08
CA ARG A 48 8.37 4.38 -9.67
C ARG A 48 7.08 5.11 -9.32
N LEU A 49 5.93 4.44 -9.42
CA LEU A 49 4.65 5.03 -9.01
C LEU A 49 4.63 5.42 -7.53
N LEU A 50 5.21 4.60 -6.65
CA LEU A 50 5.33 4.95 -5.23
C LEU A 50 6.15 6.23 -5.02
N ILE A 51 7.22 6.43 -5.80
CA ILE A 51 8.01 7.67 -5.74
C ILE A 51 7.18 8.87 -6.21
N LEU A 52 6.44 8.72 -7.32
CA LEU A 52 5.61 9.80 -7.89
C LEU A 52 4.47 10.20 -6.94
N TYR A 53 3.74 9.24 -6.38
CA TYR A 53 2.68 9.54 -5.40
C TYR A 53 3.20 10.19 -4.13
N ARG A 54 4.44 9.87 -3.72
CA ARG A 54 5.10 10.56 -2.61
C ARG A 54 5.42 12.01 -2.94
N LYS A 55 5.86 12.31 -4.17
CA LYS A 55 6.09 13.68 -4.64
C LYS A 55 4.79 14.50 -4.66
N GLU A 56 3.71 13.91 -5.14
CA GLU A 56 2.37 14.53 -5.15
C GLU A 56 1.69 14.56 -3.78
N LYS A 57 2.29 13.93 -2.75
CA LYS A 57 1.72 13.76 -1.40
C LYS A 57 0.35 13.08 -1.41
N ASN A 58 0.06 12.27 -2.43
CA ASN A 58 -1.19 11.54 -2.57
C ASN A 58 -1.12 10.21 -1.79
N ILE A 59 -1.34 10.31 -0.48
CA ILE A 59 -1.26 9.17 0.44
C ILE A 59 -2.32 8.10 0.12
N GLN A 60 -3.50 8.50 -0.36
CA GLN A 60 -4.58 7.56 -0.67
C GLN A 60 -4.24 6.69 -1.87
N ALA A 61 -3.71 7.29 -2.94
CA ALA A 61 -3.25 6.54 -4.12
C ALA A 61 -2.07 5.62 -3.78
N GLU A 62 -1.13 6.08 -2.93
CA GLU A 62 -0.01 5.26 -2.44
C GLU A 62 -0.51 4.01 -1.69
N LEU A 63 -1.53 4.17 -0.84
CA LEU A 63 -2.11 3.04 -0.08
C LEU A 63 -2.84 2.04 -0.97
N SER A 64 -3.66 2.51 -1.91
CA SER A 64 -4.36 1.61 -2.84
C SER A 64 -3.34 0.81 -3.64
N LEU A 65 -2.34 1.49 -4.22
CA LEU A 65 -1.31 0.82 -5.02
C LEU A 65 -0.55 -0.23 -4.21
N LEU A 66 -0.17 0.06 -2.96
CA LEU A 66 0.53 -0.91 -2.11
C LEU A 66 -0.35 -2.14 -1.83
N LYS A 67 -1.63 -1.94 -1.50
CA LYS A 67 -2.56 -3.05 -1.23
C LYS A 67 -2.75 -3.93 -2.46
N ASP A 68 -3.00 -3.31 -3.61
CA ASP A 68 -3.20 -4.01 -4.86
C ASP A 68 -1.93 -4.78 -5.28
N SER A 69 -0.77 -4.14 -5.17
CA SER A 69 0.52 -4.75 -5.54
C SER A 69 0.88 -5.92 -4.62
N ILE A 70 0.71 -5.77 -3.30
CA ILE A 70 0.94 -6.85 -2.33
C ILE A 70 0.05 -8.04 -2.66
N LYS A 71 -1.26 -7.80 -2.83
CA LYS A 71 -2.22 -8.86 -3.14
C LYS A 71 -1.88 -9.59 -4.44
N SER A 72 -1.51 -8.86 -5.49
CA SER A 72 -1.11 -9.49 -6.75
C SER A 72 0.14 -10.36 -6.63
N HIS A 73 1.14 -9.94 -5.84
CA HIS A 73 2.35 -10.74 -5.62
C HIS A 73 2.09 -11.95 -4.72
N GLU A 74 1.33 -11.77 -3.64
CA GLU A 74 0.94 -12.87 -2.75
C GLU A 74 0.18 -13.96 -3.52
N ASN A 75 -0.78 -13.56 -4.36
CA ASN A 75 -1.53 -14.48 -5.22
C ASN A 75 -0.62 -15.22 -6.21
N HIS A 76 0.33 -14.52 -6.83
CA HIS A 76 1.26 -15.15 -7.77
C HIS A 76 2.16 -16.17 -7.07
N ILE A 77 2.73 -15.82 -5.93
CA ILE A 77 3.58 -16.72 -5.13
C ILE A 77 2.77 -17.93 -4.66
N GLU A 78 1.52 -17.72 -4.21
CA GLU A 78 0.64 -18.81 -3.82
C GLU A 78 0.35 -19.75 -4.99
N GLN A 79 0.08 -19.19 -6.18
CA GLN A 79 -0.16 -19.97 -7.39
C GLN A 79 1.08 -20.78 -7.78
N GLU A 80 2.27 -20.18 -7.84
CA GLU A 80 3.53 -20.87 -8.14
C GLU A 80 3.79 -22.01 -7.15
N LYS A 81 3.51 -21.80 -5.85
CA LYS A 81 3.63 -22.86 -4.83
C LYS A 81 2.68 -24.02 -5.10
N ARG A 82 1.42 -23.72 -5.40
CA ARG A 82 0.41 -24.76 -5.69
C ARG A 82 0.74 -25.52 -6.96
N GLU A 83 1.20 -24.82 -8.00
CA GLU A 83 1.66 -25.43 -9.25
C GLU A 83 2.85 -26.36 -8.98
N TRP A 84 3.86 -25.89 -8.24
CA TRP A 84 5.01 -26.72 -7.87
C TRP A 84 4.61 -27.97 -7.07
N ILE A 85 3.73 -27.83 -6.07
CA ILE A 85 3.21 -28.97 -5.29
C ILE A 85 2.45 -29.95 -6.19
N SER A 86 1.68 -29.45 -7.16
CA SER A 86 0.93 -30.29 -8.09
C SER A 86 1.84 -31.09 -9.03
N GLU A 87 2.93 -30.48 -9.49
CA GLU A 87 3.94 -31.12 -10.33
C GLU A 87 4.81 -32.12 -9.53
N HIS A 88 5.10 -31.81 -8.27
CA HIS A 88 6.01 -32.57 -7.40
C HIS A 88 5.28 -33.27 -6.25
N LYS A 89 4.06 -33.76 -6.52
CA LYS A 89 3.12 -34.24 -5.48
C LYS A 89 3.75 -35.22 -4.49
N LYS A 90 4.47 -36.24 -4.99
CA LYS A 90 5.09 -37.27 -4.14
C LYS A 90 6.14 -36.68 -3.19
N ILE A 91 7.03 -35.82 -3.69
CA ILE A 91 8.06 -35.14 -2.89
C ILE A 91 7.40 -34.22 -1.87
N ALA A 92 6.34 -33.50 -2.27
CA ALA A 92 5.60 -32.63 -1.37
C ALA A 92 4.90 -33.41 -0.25
N GLU A 93 4.32 -34.58 -0.54
CA GLU A 93 3.70 -35.46 0.46
C GLU A 93 4.74 -36.03 1.44
N ASP A 94 5.86 -36.56 0.93
CA ASP A 94 6.89 -37.21 1.74
C ASP A 94 7.60 -36.22 2.69
N SER A 95 7.83 -34.99 2.23
CA SER A 95 8.53 -33.94 3.00
C SER A 95 7.62 -33.14 3.95
N ARG A 96 6.29 -33.21 3.79
CA ARG A 96 5.32 -32.41 4.55
C ARG A 96 5.35 -32.65 6.06
N PRO A 97 5.46 -33.88 6.60
CA PRO A 97 5.54 -34.10 8.05
C PRO A 97 6.76 -33.40 8.66
N LEU A 98 7.92 -33.50 7.98
CA LEU A 98 9.14 -32.85 8.41
C LEU A 98 9.01 -31.32 8.36
N ALA A 99 8.52 -30.77 7.25
CA ALA A 99 8.30 -29.34 7.10
C ALA A 99 7.34 -28.77 8.15
N LYS A 100 6.31 -29.55 8.54
CA LYS A 100 5.38 -29.20 9.62
C LYS A 100 6.09 -29.15 10.98
N MET A 101 6.93 -30.14 11.29
CA MET A 101 7.70 -30.17 12.54
C MET A 101 8.69 -29.00 12.63
N LEU A 102 9.30 -28.61 11.51
CA LEU A 102 10.24 -27.49 11.43
C LEU A 102 9.55 -26.11 11.40
N GLY A 103 8.22 -26.04 11.41
CA GLY A 103 7.49 -24.77 11.32
C GLY A 103 7.67 -24.05 9.98
N MET A 104 8.10 -24.77 8.94
CA MET A 104 8.31 -24.22 7.59
C MET A 104 7.01 -24.07 6.80
N LEU A 105 5.93 -24.68 7.28
CA LEU A 105 4.59 -24.54 6.69
C LEU A 105 3.79 -23.46 7.42
N GLY A 106 3.09 -22.65 6.64
CA GLY A 106 2.17 -21.65 7.17
C GLY A 106 0.82 -22.25 7.58
N PRO A 107 -0.12 -21.40 8.03
CA PRO A 107 -1.48 -21.81 8.41
C PRO A 107 -2.23 -22.54 7.29
N ASN A 108 -1.90 -22.23 6.03
CA ASN A 108 -2.53 -22.80 4.84
C ASN A 108 -1.80 -24.04 4.31
N GLU A 109 -0.89 -24.62 5.11
CA GLU A 109 -0.07 -25.79 4.75
C GLU A 109 0.84 -25.60 3.53
N LEU A 110 1.02 -24.34 3.12
CA LEU A 110 1.95 -23.94 2.07
C LEU A 110 3.30 -23.57 2.70
N PRO A 111 4.42 -23.76 1.97
CA PRO A 111 5.72 -23.30 2.43
C PRO A 111 5.71 -21.80 2.74
N ASN A 112 6.22 -21.42 3.91
CA ASN A 112 6.45 -20.03 4.28
C ASN A 112 7.64 -19.51 3.46
N TYR A 113 7.40 -18.51 2.63
CA TYR A 113 8.46 -17.83 1.87
C TYR A 113 8.36 -16.34 2.16
N GLU A 114 9.47 -15.77 2.61
CA GLU A 114 9.58 -14.36 2.89
C GLU A 114 10.07 -13.62 1.65
N ASP A 115 9.15 -13.00 0.91
CA ASP A 115 9.54 -12.09 -0.16
C ASP A 115 9.91 -10.72 0.44
N GLU A 116 11.17 -10.33 0.28
CA GLU A 116 11.68 -9.04 0.76
C GLU A 116 10.89 -7.84 0.24
N ILE A 117 10.41 -7.90 -1.01
CA ILE A 117 9.68 -6.81 -1.65
C ILE A 117 8.33 -6.63 -0.95
N ILE A 118 7.62 -7.74 -0.73
CA ILE A 118 6.34 -7.74 -0.02
C ILE A 118 6.54 -7.22 1.40
N GLN A 119 7.57 -7.67 2.12
CA GLN A 119 7.86 -7.16 3.46
C GLN A 119 8.13 -5.65 3.47
N LYS A 120 8.94 -5.14 2.52
CA LYS A 120 9.22 -3.70 2.41
C LYS A 120 7.93 -2.90 2.17
N TRP A 121 7.04 -3.41 1.32
CA TRP A 121 5.74 -2.79 1.06
C TRP A 121 4.78 -2.86 2.25
N GLN A 122 4.72 -3.99 2.97
CA GLN A 122 3.91 -4.15 4.18
C GLN A 122 4.38 -3.20 5.30
N ARG A 123 5.70 -3.10 5.54
CA ARG A 123 6.26 -2.13 6.51
C ARG A 123 5.86 -0.70 6.14
N ARG A 124 5.89 -0.37 4.85
CA ARG A 124 5.48 0.94 4.34
C ARG A 124 4.00 1.20 4.56
N LEU A 125 3.14 0.24 4.21
CA LEU A 125 1.70 0.29 4.41
C LEU A 125 1.37 0.56 5.89
N ASN A 126 1.97 -0.21 6.80
CA ASN A 126 1.79 -0.05 8.24
C ASN A 126 2.21 1.35 8.73
N ALA A 127 3.31 1.90 8.21
CA ALA A 127 3.75 3.24 8.55
C ALA A 127 2.77 4.33 8.05
N LEU A 128 2.20 4.16 6.86
CA LEU A 128 1.22 5.09 6.30
C LEU A 128 -0.11 5.05 7.07
N GLU A 129 -0.59 3.87 7.43
CA GLU A 129 -1.81 3.72 8.23
C GLU A 129 -1.67 4.38 9.61
N LYS A 130 -0.52 4.18 10.29
CA LYS A 130 -0.22 4.89 11.54
C LYS A 130 -0.21 6.41 11.36
N ARG A 131 0.34 6.90 10.24
CA ARG A 131 0.34 8.35 9.91
C ARG A 131 -1.06 8.90 9.69
N ILE A 132 -1.97 8.14 9.10
CA ILE A 132 -3.37 8.54 8.92
C ILE A 132 -4.09 8.59 10.26
N LYS A 133 -3.97 7.53 11.07
CA LYS A 133 -4.58 7.45 12.41
C LYS A 133 -4.13 8.60 13.30
N THR A 134 -2.82 8.86 13.36
CA THR A 134 -2.27 9.98 14.15
C THR A 134 -2.72 11.35 13.65
N LYS A 135 -2.81 11.57 12.33
CA LYS A 135 -3.37 12.81 11.76
C LYS A 135 -4.84 13.00 12.12
N ALA A 136 -5.64 11.92 12.13
CA ALA A 136 -7.03 11.98 12.54
C ALA A 136 -7.17 12.37 14.02
N ILE A 137 -6.39 11.75 14.91
CA ILE A 137 -6.41 12.04 16.35
C ILE A 137 -5.98 13.49 16.64
N LYS A 138 -4.98 14.02 15.93
CA LYS A 138 -4.56 15.43 16.10
C LYS A 138 -5.62 16.43 15.66
N LYS A 139 -6.44 16.10 14.65
CA LYS A 139 -7.54 16.98 14.21
C LYS A 139 -8.68 17.03 15.22
N THR A 140 -9.00 15.91 15.88
CA THR A 140 -10.07 15.85 16.87
C THR A 140 -9.69 16.58 18.16
N THR A 141 -8.46 16.41 18.65
CA THR A 141 -7.97 17.12 19.85
C THR A 141 -7.82 18.62 19.63
N ALA A 142 -7.36 19.06 18.45
CA ALA A 142 -7.28 20.50 18.11
C ALA A 142 -8.65 21.19 18.05
N LYS A 143 -9.70 20.46 17.63
CA LYS A 143 -11.08 20.98 17.58
C LYS A 143 -11.68 21.13 18.99
N GLN A 144 -11.39 20.20 19.91
CA GLN A 144 -11.81 20.30 21.30
C GLN A 144 -11.12 21.44 22.07
N THR A 145 -9.83 21.69 21.82
CA THR A 145 -9.12 22.82 22.45
C THR A 145 -9.58 24.19 21.95
N LYS A 146 -10.07 24.30 20.71
CA LYS A 146 -10.67 25.54 20.19
C LYS A 146 -12.09 25.77 20.71
N ALA A 147 -12.88 24.71 20.91
CA ALA A 147 -14.23 24.81 21.49
C ALA A 147 -14.21 25.26 22.96
N ARG A 148 -13.18 24.86 23.75
CA ARG A 148 -13.02 25.30 25.15
C ARG A 148 -12.52 26.74 25.32
N LYS A 149 -12.08 27.41 24.25
CA LYS A 149 -11.57 28.80 24.26
C LYS A 149 -12.54 29.81 23.62
N ALA A 150 -13.78 29.43 23.34
CA ALA A 150 -14.79 30.39 22.94
C ALA A 150 -15.17 31.28 24.14
N PRO A 151 -15.11 32.62 24.05
CA PRO A 151 -15.43 33.48 25.18
C PRO A 151 -16.91 33.35 25.50
N VAL A 152 -17.21 32.92 26.73
CA VAL A 152 -18.54 33.02 27.32
C VAL A 152 -18.89 34.51 27.33
N LYS A 153 -19.79 34.93 26.44
CA LYS A 153 -20.35 36.30 26.46
C LYS A 153 -21.10 36.46 27.78
N ASN A 154 -20.47 37.13 28.74
CA ASN A 154 -21.06 37.47 30.03
C ASN A 154 -22.37 38.24 29.80
N LYS A 155 -23.48 37.63 30.24
CA LYS A 155 -24.80 38.24 30.32
C LYS A 155 -24.75 39.31 31.42
N PRO A 156 -25.14 40.58 31.17
CA PRO A 156 -25.08 41.59 32.21
C PRO A 156 -26.12 41.31 33.31
N LEU A 157 -25.69 41.32 34.57
CA LEU A 157 -26.56 41.23 35.75
C LEU A 157 -27.52 42.44 35.77
N LYS A 158 -28.83 42.16 35.77
CA LYS A 158 -29.86 43.15 36.09
C LYS A 158 -29.68 43.59 37.55
N LYS A 159 -29.35 44.87 37.75
CA LYS A 159 -29.44 45.53 39.06
C LYS A 159 -30.90 45.48 39.52
N VAL A 160 -31.15 44.82 40.64
CA VAL A 160 -32.42 44.91 41.38
C VAL A 160 -32.38 46.22 42.15
N ASN A 161 -33.24 47.16 41.77
CA ASN A 161 -33.47 48.40 42.51
C ASN A 161 -34.17 48.06 43.82
N GLN A 162 -33.56 48.45 44.94
CA GLN A 162 -34.24 48.64 46.21
C GLN A 162 -35.01 49.97 46.14
N SER A 163 -36.31 49.92 46.38
CA SER A 163 -37.13 51.10 46.67
C SER A 163 -38.15 50.76 47.75
N LYS A 164 -37.92 51.38 48.91
CA LYS A 164 -38.86 51.89 49.94
C LYS A 164 -39.91 50.96 50.52
#